data_AF-A0A135VIN2-F1
#
_entry.id   AF-A0A135VIN2-F1
#
_cell.length_a   1.000
_cell.length_b   1.000
_cell.length_c   1.000
_cell.angle_alpha   90.00
_cell.angle_beta   90.00
_cell.angle_gamma   90.00
#
_symmetry.space_group_name_H-M   'P 1'
#
loop_
_entity.id
_entity.type
_entity.pdbx_description
1 polymer ?
#
loop_
_entity_poly.entity_id
_entity_poly.type
_entity_poly.pdbx_seq_one_letter_code
_entity_poly.pdbx_strand_id
1 'polypeptide(L)'
;MPIHLEFNESTSQFFESTRNTSDDTILLVIDDSQKKLIMTVPSGKTMITRRAAERQARGITKTGFLCNDGGRYGRDHELEVLGEGGQLPDRLRESPREVY
;
A
#
# COMPACT_ATOMS: atom_id res chain seq x y z
N MET A 1 8.03 -11.65 13.49
CA MET A 1 8.65 -10.32 13.36
C MET A 1 7.93 -9.59 12.23
N PRO A 2 7.68 -8.27 12.33
CA PRO A 2 7.06 -7.53 11.24
C PRO A 2 8.01 -7.48 10.05
N ILE A 3 7.47 -7.67 8.85
CA ILE A 3 8.23 -7.59 7.60
C ILE A 3 7.93 -6.24 6.96
N HIS A 4 8.97 -5.51 6.61
CA HIS A 4 8.86 -4.18 6.03
C HIS A 4 9.13 -4.26 4.54
N LEU A 5 8.18 -3.75 3.75
CA LEU A 5 8.27 -3.70 2.30
C LEU A 5 8.20 -2.25 1.83
N GLU A 6 9.04 -1.90 0.87
CA GLU A 6 9.09 -0.57 0.25
C GLU A 6 8.57 -0.63 -1.18
N PHE A 7 7.72 0.32 -1.55
CA PHE A 7 7.22 0.43 -2.91
C PHE A 7 8.20 1.19 -3.82
N ASN A 8 8.67 0.52 -4.86
CA ASN A 8 9.47 1.14 -5.92
C ASN A 8 8.53 1.66 -7.02
N GLU A 9 8.51 2.97 -7.25
CA GLU A 9 7.63 3.60 -8.24
C GLU A 9 8.00 3.24 -9.67
N SER A 10 9.29 3.12 -9.98
CA SER A 10 9.79 2.82 -11.32
C SER A 10 9.38 1.43 -11.80
N THR A 11 9.35 0.45 -10.88
CA THR A 11 8.95 -0.93 -11.21
C THR A 11 7.52 -1.26 -10.79
N SER A 12 6.87 -0.38 -10.01
CA SER A 12 5.53 -0.58 -9.44
C SER A 12 5.41 -1.88 -8.63
N GLN A 13 6.44 -2.19 -7.83
CA GLN A 13 6.54 -3.41 -7.03
C GLN A 13 7.05 -3.12 -5.62
N PHE A 14 6.72 -4.02 -4.69
CA PHE A 14 7.25 -4.01 -3.33
C PHE A 14 8.54 -4.82 -3.24
N PHE A 15 9.50 -4.32 -2.45
CA PHE A 15 10.76 -4.99 -2.15
C PHE A 15 10.96 -5.07 -0.65
N GLU A 16 11.60 -6.13 -0.18
CA GLU A 16 11.98 -6.25 1.23
C GLU A 16 12.94 -5.12 1.59
N SER A 17 12.62 -4.40 2.66
CA SER A 17 13.38 -3.27 3.15
C SER A 17 13.57 -3.40 4.66
N THR A 18 14.50 -2.62 5.19
CA THR A 18 14.67 -2.49 6.63
C THR A 18 13.80 -1.36 7.15
N ARG A 19 13.51 -1.32 8.45
CA ARG A 19 12.67 -0.29 9.10
C ARG A 19 13.14 1.16 8.86
N ASN A 20 14.39 1.37 8.42
CA ASN A 20 14.98 2.67 8.09
C ASN A 20 14.70 3.13 6.65
N THR A 21 13.49 2.89 6.17
CA THR A 21 13.09 3.33 4.84
C THR A 21 12.84 4.85 4.82
N SER A 22 13.01 5.48 3.65
CA SER A 22 12.77 6.92 3.48
C SER A 22 11.33 7.31 3.86
N ASP A 23 11.16 8.41 4.60
CA ASP A 23 9.85 8.95 4.97
C ASP A 23 9.00 9.33 3.74
N ASP A 24 9.64 9.49 2.58
CA ASP A 24 8.99 9.84 1.32
C ASP A 24 8.53 8.64 0.49
N THR A 25 8.68 7.38 0.92
CA THR A 25 8.23 6.20 0.12
C THR A 25 7.02 5.49 0.72
N ILE A 26 6.24 4.80 -0.14
CA ILE A 26 5.08 4.03 0.34
C ILE A 26 5.61 2.77 1.02
N LEU A 27 5.20 2.57 2.27
CA LEU A 27 5.62 1.43 3.07
C LEU A 27 4.47 0.45 3.24
N LEU A 28 4.79 -0.83 3.29
CA LEU A 28 3.87 -1.89 3.60
C LEU A 28 4.47 -2.79 4.67
N VAL A 29 3.80 -2.86 5.82
CA VAL A 29 4.22 -3.68 6.96
C VAL A 29 3.32 -4.89 7.04
N ILE A 30 3.92 -6.08 6.99
CA ILE A 30 3.20 -7.34 7.25
C ILE A 30 3.39 -7.66 8.73
N ASP A 31 2.32 -7.51 9.50
CA ASP A 31 2.25 -7.92 10.90
C ASP A 31 1.51 -9.26 11.02
N ASP A 32 2.29 -10.34 11.11
CA ASP A 32 1.75 -11.69 11.25
C ASP A 32 1.08 -11.93 12.61
N SER A 33 1.46 -11.16 13.64
CA SER A 33 0.87 -11.29 14.98
C SER A 33 -0.57 -10.75 15.03
N GLN A 34 -0.83 -9.68 14.26
CA GLN A 34 -2.15 -9.07 14.15
C GLN A 34 -2.93 -9.55 12.93
N LYS A 35 -2.32 -10.38 12.06
CA LYS A 35 -2.86 -10.78 10.75
C LYS A 35 -3.25 -9.58 9.89
N LYS A 36 -2.40 -8.55 9.88
CA LYS A 36 -2.62 -7.30 9.14
C LYS A 36 -1.49 -6.97 8.17
N LEU A 37 -1.87 -6.37 7.04
CA LEU A 37 -0.99 -5.62 6.15
C LEU A 37 -1.28 -4.14 6.36
N ILE A 38 -0.32 -3.38 6.86
CA ILE A 38 -0.47 -1.95 7.11
C ILE A 38 0.31 -1.20 6.03
N MET A 39 -0.40 -0.59 5.09
CA MET A 39 0.19 0.23 4.03
C MET A 39 0.17 1.70 4.44
N THR A 40 1.32 2.33 4.59
CA THR A 40 1.45 3.75 4.88
C THR A 40 1.80 4.52 3.60
N VAL A 41 0.97 5.49 3.24
CA VAL A 41 1.17 6.34 2.07
C VAL A 41 1.55 7.75 2.54
N PRO A 42 2.76 8.24 2.23
CA PRO A 42 3.17 9.59 2.59
C PRO A 42 2.46 10.65 1.74
N SER A 43 2.43 11.88 2.25
CA SER A 43 1.91 13.04 1.52
C SER A 43 2.71 13.28 0.23
N GLY A 44 2.06 13.79 -0.81
CA GLY A 44 2.72 14.11 -2.08
C GLY A 44 2.78 12.96 -3.10
N LYS A 45 2.33 11.75 -2.74
CA LYS A 45 2.17 10.65 -3.70
C LYS A 45 0.98 10.88 -4.62
N THR A 46 1.18 10.61 -5.90
CA THR A 46 0.10 10.71 -6.89
C THR A 46 -0.96 9.63 -6.67
N MET A 47 -2.18 9.91 -7.12
CA MET A 47 -3.27 8.92 -7.09
C MET A 47 -2.93 7.63 -7.87
N ILE A 48 -2.12 7.74 -8.92
CA ILE A 48 -1.70 6.59 -9.73
C ILE A 48 -0.74 5.71 -8.92
N THR A 49 0.30 6.31 -8.33
CA THR A 49 1.28 5.60 -7.50
C THR A 49 0.59 4.89 -6.33
N ARG A 50 -0.35 5.58 -5.66
CA ARG A 50 -1.15 5.00 -4.58
C ARG A 50 -1.96 3.78 -5.05
N ARG A 51 -2.70 3.91 -6.17
CA ARG A 51 -3.51 2.80 -6.69
C ARG A 51 -2.65 1.60 -7.11
N ALA A 52 -1.47 1.86 -7.67
CA ALA A 52 -0.52 0.81 -8.02
C ALA A 52 -0.04 0.05 -6.78
N ALA A 53 0.38 0.78 -5.73
CA ALA A 53 0.78 0.19 -4.46
C ALA A 53 -0.36 -0.60 -3.80
N GLU A 54 -1.58 -0.04 -3.74
CA GLU A 54 -2.73 -0.72 -3.17
C GLU A 54 -3.08 -2.01 -3.93
N ARG A 55 -3.02 -1.99 -5.27
CA ARG A 55 -3.23 -3.18 -6.10
C ARG A 55 -2.21 -4.27 -5.77
N GLN A 56 -0.94 -3.91 -5.60
CA GLN A 56 0.10 -4.86 -5.22
C GLN A 56 -0.12 -5.41 -3.81
N ALA A 57 -0.45 -4.56 -2.84
CA ALA A 57 -0.74 -4.97 -1.47
C ALA A 57 -1.92 -5.96 -1.42
N ARG A 58 -2.99 -5.71 -2.18
CA ARG A 58 -4.12 -6.64 -2.36
C ARG A 58 -3.74 -7.93 -3.08
N GLY A 59 -2.70 -7.92 -3.90
CA GLY A 59 -2.12 -9.13 -4.48
C GLY A 59 -1.45 -9.98 -3.41
N ILE A 60 -0.65 -9.34 -2.56
CA ILE A 60 0.05 -9.97 -1.44
C ILE A 60 -0.94 -10.63 -0.47
N THR A 61 -2.08 -9.98 -0.16
CA THR A 61 -3.08 -10.61 0.71
C THR A 61 -3.63 -11.94 0.16
N LYS A 62 -3.60 -12.14 -1.16
CA LYS A 62 -4.09 -13.37 -1.81
C LYS A 62 -3.02 -14.46 -1.94
N THR A 63 -1.80 -14.07 -2.33
CA THR A 63 -0.73 -15.00 -2.71
C THR A 63 0.41 -15.10 -1.71
N GLY A 64 0.46 -14.19 -0.75
CA GLY A 64 1.63 -13.92 0.09
C GLY A 64 2.76 -13.24 -0.70
N PHE A 65 3.65 -12.59 0.04
CA PHE A 65 4.90 -12.03 -0.43
C PHE A 65 6.03 -13.01 -0.12
N LEU A 66 6.86 -13.33 -1.13
CA LEU A 66 8.03 -14.19 -0.96
C LEU A 66 9.19 -13.34 -0.43
N CYS A 67 9.61 -13.58 0.80
CA CYS A 67 10.75 -12.89 1.40
C CYS A 67 12.06 -13.58 1.04
N ASN A 68 13.19 -12.90 1.28
CA ASN A 68 14.52 -13.41 0.98
C ASN A 68 14.89 -14.63 1.83
N ASP A 69 14.22 -14.84 2.97
CA ASP A 69 14.34 -16.05 3.80
C ASP A 69 13.66 -17.30 3.18
N GLY A 70 12.98 -17.14 2.03
CA GLY A 70 12.22 -18.19 1.36
C GLY A 70 10.81 -18.38 1.91
N GLY A 71 10.43 -17.66 2.97
CA GLY A 71 9.09 -17.69 3.56
C GLY A 71 8.09 -16.88 2.75
N ARG A 72 6.81 -17.29 2.81
CA ARG A 72 5.68 -16.53 2.25
C ARG A 72 4.83 -15.94 3.37
N TYR A 73 4.69 -14.62 3.37
CA TYR A 73 4.01 -13.90 4.44
C TYR A 73 2.90 -13.00 3.91
N GLY A 74 1.93 -12.67 4.77
CA GLY A 74 0.86 -11.73 4.45
C GLY A 74 -0.34 -12.32 3.70
N ARG A 75 -0.39 -13.64 3.48
CA ARG A 75 -1.58 -14.30 2.93
C ARG A 75 -2.73 -14.29 3.94
N ASP A 76 -3.94 -14.04 3.49
CA ASP A 76 -5.17 -14.02 4.31
C ASP A 76 -5.12 -12.97 5.44
N HIS A 77 -4.30 -11.94 5.27
CA HIS A 77 -4.20 -10.80 6.18
C HIS A 77 -5.12 -9.66 5.73
N GLU A 78 -5.62 -8.89 6.68
CA GLU A 78 -6.44 -7.70 6.42
C GLU A 78 -5.57 -6.52 5.99
N LEU A 79 -5.90 -5.89 4.86
CA LEU A 79 -5.20 -4.71 4.37
C LEU A 79 -5.78 -3.43 4.98
N GLU A 80 -4.98 -2.75 5.76
CA GLU A 80 -5.24 -1.43 6.33
C GLU A 80 -4.38 -0.39 5.60
N VAL A 81 -4.99 0.70 5.12
CA VAL A 81 -4.28 1.76 4.39
C VAL A 81 -4.32 3.03 5.22
N LEU A 82 -3.15 3.47 5.69
CA LEU A 82 -2.94 4.65 6.52
C LEU A 82 -2.31 5.79 5.70
N GLY A 83 -2.77 7.02 5.95
CA GLY A 83 -2.26 8.23 5.30
C GLY A 83 -3.35 9.06 4.64
N GLU A 84 -3.00 10.29 4.22
CA GLU A 84 -3.86 11.19 3.45
C GLU A 84 -4.05 10.63 2.04
N GLY A 85 -4.85 9.57 1.97
CA GLY A 85 -5.25 8.99 0.72
C GLY A 85 -6.08 10.01 -0.05
N GLY A 86 -5.43 10.70 -1.00
CA GLY A 86 -6.00 11.54 -2.05
C GLY A 86 -7.51 11.59 -2.01
N GLN A 87 -8.01 12.55 -1.25
CA GLN A 87 -9.40 12.95 -1.35
C GLN A 87 -9.61 13.26 -2.84
N LEU A 88 -10.59 12.60 -3.47
CA LEU A 88 -11.03 13.03 -4.80
C LEU A 88 -11.23 14.55 -4.70
N PRO A 89 -10.54 15.37 -5.52
CA PRO A 89 -10.77 16.80 -5.54
C PRO A 89 -12.28 17.04 -5.54
N ASP A 90 -12.80 17.93 -4.72
CA ASP A 90 -14.26 18.02 -4.50
C ASP A 90 -15.05 18.18 -5.81
N ARG A 91 -14.43 18.83 -6.81
CA ARG A 91 -14.92 18.91 -8.20
C ARG A 91 -15.20 17.57 -8.93
N LEU A 92 -14.68 16.45 -8.43
CA LEU A 92 -14.93 15.09 -8.96
C LEU A 92 -15.87 14.28 -8.05
N ARG A 93 -16.26 14.82 -6.89
CA ARG A 93 -17.27 14.24 -6.00
C ARG A 93 -18.68 14.73 -6.34
N GLU A 94 -18.78 15.92 -6.90
CA GLU A 94 -20.05 16.49 -7.35
C GLU A 94 -20.43 15.91 -8.71
N SER A 95 -21.46 15.05 -8.73
CA SER A 95 -22.16 14.72 -9.97
C SER A 95 -22.84 16.00 -10.48
N PRO A 96 -22.72 16.37 -11.77
CA PRO A 96 -23.53 17.43 -12.34
C PRO A 96 -24.97 16.95 -12.32
N ARG A 97 -25.70 17.33 -11.26
CA ARG A 97 -27.16 17.19 -11.25
C ARG A 97 -27.66 18.00 -12.44
N GLU A 98 -28.25 17.32 -13.41
CA GLU A 98 -29.04 17.93 -14.47
C GLU A 98 -30.07 18.85 -13.81
N VAL A 99 -29.84 20.16 -13.92
CA VAL A 99 -30.85 21.15 -13.59
C VAL A 99 -31.77 21.16 -14.81
N TYR A 100 -32.91 20.47 -14.67
CA TYR A 100 -34.05 20.55 -15.57
C TYR A 100 -34.62 21.97 -15.61
#